data_AF-B9H1Y7-F1
#
_entry.id   AF-B9H1Y7-F1
#
_cell.length_a   1.000
_cell.length_b   1.000
_cell.length_c   1.000
_cell.angle_alpha   90.00
_cell.angle_beta   90.00
_cell.angle_gamma   90.00
#
_symmetry.space_group_name_H-M   'P 1'
#
loop_
_entity.id
_entity.type
_entity.pdbx_description
1 polymer ?
#
loop_
_entity_poly.entity_id
_entity_poly.type
_entity_poly.pdbx_seq_one_letter_code
_entity_poly.pdbx_strand_id
1 'polypeptide(L)'
;MSGFARAKRVTDPLDDKAKARLIGCQLSCFSSGSEHSADHDDSPCLSDLVHGFLEEEDSGFAHASTNGHGSDSERVDLVADCTDFVVDMIRSSSNDNLLFAHVSKAMEEFSCLRNHQRPVLRRKVMLFLRELGHNAAICKTKWESSGGGLTAGSYEFIDVVVQSKSSALQNRYVVDLDFASQFEIARPTSQYLKLLHHLPRVFVGKSEDLKTIVRSISDAAKRSLKSRELSLPPWRKNRYMQNKWFGPYLRTVNPLPTNSFTPPPSVNVVKCRRVGFEDAVNGRLFVRT
;
A
#
# COMPACT_ATOMS: atom_id res chain seq x y z
N MET A 1 -28.34 -50.90 -33.41
CA MET A 1 -28.14 -51.21 -31.98
C MET A 1 -27.65 -49.95 -31.29
N SER A 2 -28.52 -49.29 -30.52
CA SER A 2 -28.23 -48.02 -29.84
C SER A 2 -27.29 -48.25 -28.64
N GLY A 3 -26.19 -47.51 -28.58
CA GLY A 3 -25.33 -47.42 -27.41
C GLY A 3 -25.85 -46.33 -26.46
N PHE A 4 -26.23 -46.70 -25.24
CA PHE A 4 -26.52 -45.74 -24.18
C PHE A 4 -25.23 -45.34 -23.47
N ALA A 5 -24.86 -44.07 -23.58
CA ALA A 5 -23.81 -43.46 -22.76
C ALA A 5 -24.36 -43.20 -21.35
N ARG A 6 -23.75 -43.82 -20.33
CA ARG A 6 -24.08 -43.61 -18.92
C ARG A 6 -23.43 -42.32 -18.42
N ALA A 7 -24.24 -41.37 -17.97
CA ALA A 7 -23.78 -40.17 -17.29
C ALA A 7 -23.12 -40.52 -15.94
N LYS A 8 -21.93 -39.96 -15.69
CA LYS A 8 -21.19 -40.12 -14.43
C LYS A 8 -21.87 -39.31 -13.32
N ARG A 9 -22.50 -39.99 -12.35
CA ARG A 9 -22.93 -39.37 -11.09
C ARG A 9 -21.80 -39.48 -10.07
N VAL A 10 -21.49 -38.36 -9.43
CA VAL A 10 -20.45 -38.21 -8.39
C VAL A 10 -21.00 -38.70 -7.05
N THR A 11 -21.23 -40.01 -6.92
CA THR A 11 -21.66 -40.63 -5.65
C THR A 11 -21.09 -42.05 -5.51
N ASP A 12 -19.82 -42.26 -5.85
CA ASP A 12 -19.13 -43.48 -5.44
C ASP A 12 -18.55 -43.28 -4.03
N PRO A 13 -18.91 -44.13 -3.05
CA PRO A 13 -18.31 -44.09 -1.72
C PRO A 13 -16.79 -44.27 -1.80
N LEU A 14 -16.06 -43.53 -0.98
CA LEU A 14 -14.60 -43.67 -0.89
C LEU A 14 -14.22 -45.11 -0.54
N ASP A 15 -13.24 -45.66 -1.27
CA ASP A 15 -12.72 -46.98 -1.00
C ASP A 15 -12.03 -47.02 0.39
N ASP A 16 -11.92 -48.22 0.95
CA ASP A 16 -11.42 -48.38 2.32
C ASP A 16 -9.93 -48.01 2.45
N LYS A 17 -9.20 -47.99 1.33
CA LYS A 17 -7.81 -47.52 1.26
C LYS A 17 -7.71 -46.00 1.37
N ALA A 18 -8.67 -45.26 0.82
CA ALA A 18 -8.81 -43.82 0.96
C ALA A 18 -9.28 -43.45 2.37
N LYS A 19 -10.19 -44.23 2.97
CA LYS A 19 -10.61 -44.03 4.37
C LYS A 19 -9.46 -44.26 5.36
N ALA A 20 -8.61 -45.26 5.13
CA ALA A 20 -7.45 -45.54 5.98
C ALA A 20 -6.41 -44.40 5.97
N ARG A 21 -6.36 -43.58 4.91
CA ARG A 21 -5.50 -42.37 4.87
C ARG A 21 -6.07 -41.20 5.66
N LEU A 22 -7.39 -41.17 5.89
CA LEU A 22 -8.02 -40.16 6.74
C LEU A 22 -7.91 -40.50 8.24
N ILE A 23 -7.75 -41.78 8.57
CA ILE A 23 -7.73 -42.27 9.96
C ILE A 23 -6.29 -42.70 10.31
N GLY A 24 -5.44 -41.71 10.57
CA GLY A 24 -4.15 -41.87 11.22
C GLY A 24 -3.58 -40.47 11.50
N CYS A 25 -3.36 -40.00 12.72
CA CYS A 25 -3.30 -40.62 14.03
C CYS A 25 -3.71 -39.57 15.07
N GLN A 26 -4.50 -39.97 16.07
CA GLN A 26 -4.59 -39.26 17.35
C GLN A 26 -3.53 -39.82 18.29
N LEU A 27 -2.76 -38.92 18.92
CA LEU A 27 -2.02 -39.09 20.17
C LEU A 27 -0.82 -40.06 20.19
N SER A 28 0.34 -39.56 19.77
CA SER A 28 1.57 -39.67 20.58
C SER A 28 2.65 -38.73 20.05
N CYS A 29 3.03 -37.76 20.88
CA CYS A 29 4.27 -36.99 20.77
C CYS A 29 5.47 -37.93 20.69
N PHE A 30 6.10 -38.03 19.52
CA PHE A 30 7.54 -38.25 19.42
C PHE A 30 8.09 -37.39 18.29
N SER A 31 8.97 -36.48 18.70
CA SER A 31 9.84 -35.65 17.88
C SER A 31 10.56 -36.51 16.83
N SER A 32 10.52 -36.08 15.57
CA SER A 32 11.39 -36.60 14.52
C SER A 32 11.97 -35.41 13.76
N GLY A 33 13.19 -35.02 14.15
CA GLY A 33 13.97 -34.00 13.48
C GLY A 33 14.29 -34.43 12.05
N SER A 34 14.13 -33.49 11.12
CA SER A 34 14.73 -33.57 9.79
C SER A 34 15.75 -32.46 9.66
N GLU A 35 17.01 -32.84 9.75
CA GLU A 35 18.16 -32.02 9.40
C GLU A 35 18.33 -32.12 7.89
N HIS A 36 17.90 -31.10 7.15
CA HIS A 36 18.29 -30.91 5.75
C HIS A 36 18.71 -29.44 5.54
N SER A 37 20.03 -29.28 5.51
CA SER A 37 20.84 -28.39 4.68
C SER A 37 20.20 -27.13 4.10
N ALA A 38 20.77 -26.01 4.55
CA ALA A 38 21.08 -24.77 3.84
C ALA A 38 20.54 -24.63 2.41
N ASP A 39 19.50 -23.81 2.27
CA ASP A 39 19.53 -22.66 1.39
C ASP A 39 18.73 -21.55 2.06
N HIS A 40 19.26 -20.32 2.01
CA HIS A 40 18.69 -19.12 2.63
C HIS A 40 17.27 -18.86 2.11
N ASP A 41 16.27 -19.26 2.89
CA ASP A 41 14.92 -18.71 2.81
C ASP A 41 14.71 -17.91 4.10
N ASP A 42 15.01 -16.61 4.06
CA ASP A 42 14.81 -15.66 5.17
C ASP A 42 13.30 -15.36 5.38
N SER A 43 12.46 -16.39 5.36
CA SER A 43 11.04 -16.26 5.65
C SER A 43 10.84 -16.46 7.16
N PRO A 44 10.38 -15.44 7.90
CA PRO A 44 10.16 -15.58 9.34
C PRO A 44 9.08 -16.63 9.60
N CYS A 45 9.29 -17.48 10.60
CA CYS A 45 8.30 -18.49 10.96
C CYS A 45 7.02 -17.82 11.50
N LEU A 46 5.86 -18.46 11.31
CA LEU A 46 4.55 -17.87 11.69
C LEU A 46 4.48 -17.49 13.17
N SER A 47 5.16 -18.23 14.05
CA SER A 47 5.26 -17.89 15.47
C SER A 47 6.02 -16.59 15.68
N ASP A 48 7.14 -16.35 14.99
CA ASP A 48 7.91 -15.10 15.13
C ASP A 48 7.11 -13.88 14.65
N LEU A 49 6.30 -14.04 13.59
CA LEU A 49 5.41 -12.96 13.12
C LEU A 49 4.30 -12.64 14.12
N VAL A 50 3.76 -13.65 14.81
CA VAL A 50 2.73 -13.47 15.84
C VAL A 50 3.32 -12.97 17.16
N HIS A 51 4.50 -13.43 17.55
CA HIS A 51 5.21 -12.95 18.74
C HIS A 51 5.66 -11.51 18.56
N GLY A 52 6.26 -11.16 17.42
CA GLY A 52 6.59 -9.77 17.09
C GLY A 52 5.35 -8.85 17.01
N PHE A 53 4.15 -9.41 16.81
CA PHE A 53 2.90 -8.66 16.92
C PHE A 53 2.53 -8.32 18.37
N LEU A 54 2.64 -9.30 19.27
CA LEU A 54 2.25 -9.19 20.68
C LEU A 54 3.30 -8.51 21.57
N GLU A 55 4.59 -8.64 21.25
CA GLU A 55 5.71 -8.18 22.08
C GLU A 55 6.01 -6.67 21.95
N GLU A 56 5.47 -6.01 20.92
CA GLU A 56 5.66 -4.56 20.72
C GLU A 56 4.79 -3.68 21.67
N GLU A 57 4.19 -4.29 22.70
CA GLU A 57 3.34 -3.59 23.66
C GLU A 57 4.09 -2.99 24.87
N ASP A 58 5.40 -3.23 25.08
CA ASP A 58 6.07 -2.76 26.33
C ASP A 58 7.56 -2.35 26.31
N SER A 59 8.26 -2.26 25.17
CA SER A 59 9.66 -1.78 25.18
C SER A 59 9.79 -0.34 24.70
N GLY A 60 9.97 0.54 25.68
CA GLY A 60 10.48 1.89 25.49
C GLY A 60 11.79 1.90 24.68
N PHE A 61 11.97 3.00 23.97
CA PHE A 61 13.15 3.34 23.18
C PHE A 61 14.48 2.97 23.87
N ALA A 62 15.29 2.15 23.20
CA ALA A 62 16.72 2.08 23.44
C ALA A 62 17.48 2.20 22.11
N HIS A 63 18.23 3.30 22.01
CA HIS A 63 19.38 3.59 21.13
C HIS A 63 19.17 3.93 19.64
N ALA A 64 19.00 5.23 19.37
CA ALA A 64 20.04 6.01 18.68
C ALA A 64 19.94 7.50 19.10
N SER A 65 21.01 8.01 19.69
CA SER A 65 21.12 9.29 20.39
C SER A 65 20.85 10.52 19.52
N THR A 66 20.01 11.45 20.00
CA THR A 66 20.23 12.91 19.96
C THR A 66 19.31 13.58 20.99
N ASN A 67 19.90 14.45 21.82
CA ASN A 67 19.38 15.11 23.01
C ASN A 67 17.94 15.65 22.96
N GLY A 68 17.19 15.42 24.05
CA GLY A 68 16.00 16.17 24.43
C GLY A 68 15.42 15.62 25.73
N HIS A 69 15.49 16.40 26.82
CA HIS A 69 14.93 16.08 28.14
C HIS A 69 13.44 15.70 28.04
N GLY A 70 13.13 14.41 28.18
CA GLY A 70 11.76 13.90 28.32
C GLY A 70 11.42 13.74 29.79
N SER A 71 10.78 14.75 30.37
CA SER A 71 10.20 14.63 31.70
C SER A 71 8.92 13.81 31.59
N ASP A 72 8.94 12.60 32.16
CA ASP A 72 7.74 11.82 32.45
C ASP A 72 6.85 12.63 33.38
N SER A 73 5.71 13.06 32.87
CA SER A 73 4.61 13.57 33.67
C SER A 73 3.34 13.01 33.08
N GLU A 74 2.69 12.15 33.87
CA GLU A 74 1.33 11.67 33.65
C GLU A 74 0.40 12.87 33.43
N ARG A 75 0.17 13.24 32.17
CA ARG A 75 -0.80 14.27 31.82
C ARG A 75 -1.92 13.67 31.00
N VAL A 76 -2.88 13.11 31.71
CA VAL A 76 -4.18 12.68 31.19
C VAL A 76 -5.04 13.84 30.65
N ASP A 77 -4.59 15.10 30.77
CA ASP A 77 -5.31 16.31 30.31
C ASP A 77 -4.69 17.09 29.13
N LEU A 78 -3.60 16.63 28.49
CA LEU A 78 -3.03 17.31 27.30
C LEU A 78 -3.55 16.80 25.96
N VAL A 79 -4.19 15.63 25.95
CA VAL A 79 -4.35 14.85 24.71
C VAL A 79 -5.58 15.27 23.90
N ALA A 80 -6.56 15.94 24.54
CA ALA A 80 -7.65 16.60 23.81
C ALA A 80 -7.10 17.69 22.86
N ASP A 81 -6.02 18.35 23.27
CA ASP A 81 -5.41 19.51 22.58
C ASP A 81 -4.75 19.10 21.24
N CYS A 82 -4.14 17.91 21.16
CA CYS A 82 -3.52 17.44 19.92
C CYS A 82 -4.53 17.06 18.83
N THR A 83 -5.75 16.64 19.19
CA THR A 83 -6.78 16.35 18.17
C THR A 83 -7.33 17.63 17.55
N ASP A 84 -7.53 18.67 18.35
CA ASP A 84 -8.03 19.96 17.86
C ASP A 84 -7.00 20.62 16.93
N PHE A 85 -5.72 20.58 17.29
CA PHE A 85 -4.63 21.04 16.40
C PHE A 85 -4.60 20.34 15.04
N VAL A 86 -4.77 19.02 15.00
CA VAL A 86 -4.79 18.24 13.75
C VAL A 86 -6.01 18.58 12.92
N VAL A 87 -7.15 18.79 13.56
CA VAL A 87 -8.39 19.18 12.90
C VAL A 87 -8.25 20.59 12.31
N ASP A 88 -7.62 21.52 13.02
CA ASP A 88 -7.34 22.87 12.53
C ASP A 88 -6.34 22.84 11.36
N MET A 89 -5.33 21.97 11.42
CA MET A 89 -4.42 21.73 10.30
C MET A 89 -5.14 21.22 9.05
N ILE A 90 -6.07 20.27 9.23
CA ILE A 90 -6.90 19.75 8.13
C ILE A 90 -7.75 20.87 7.53
N ARG A 91 -8.39 21.70 8.37
CA ARG A 91 -9.21 22.84 7.91
C ARG A 91 -8.39 23.88 7.16
N SER A 92 -7.19 24.18 7.64
CA SER A 92 -6.30 25.18 7.05
C SER A 92 -5.70 24.76 5.71
N SER A 93 -5.57 23.45 5.46
CA SER A 93 -5.06 22.91 4.20
C SER A 93 -6.07 22.98 3.03
N SER A 94 -7.36 23.16 3.33
CA SER A 94 -8.46 22.69 2.46
C SER A 94 -9.05 23.70 1.47
N ASN A 95 -8.81 25.01 1.59
CA ASN A 95 -9.75 25.96 0.95
C ASN A 95 -9.22 26.74 -0.26
N ASP A 96 -7.91 27.07 -0.36
CA ASP A 96 -7.45 28.05 -1.35
C ASP A 96 -6.30 27.58 -2.25
N ASN A 97 -6.27 26.30 -2.61
CA ASN A 97 -5.25 25.75 -3.50
C ASN A 97 -5.86 25.34 -4.84
N LEU A 98 -5.42 25.97 -5.94
CA LEU A 98 -5.78 25.62 -7.33
C LEU A 98 -5.68 24.10 -7.59
N LEU A 99 -4.69 23.44 -7.00
CA LEU A 99 -4.52 21.99 -7.08
C LEU A 99 -5.72 21.24 -6.50
N PHE A 100 -6.22 21.62 -5.32
CA PHE A 100 -7.38 20.99 -4.70
C PHE A 100 -8.64 21.17 -5.55
N ALA A 101 -8.84 22.35 -6.13
CA ALA A 101 -9.94 22.60 -7.05
C ALA A 101 -9.87 21.69 -8.29
N HIS A 102 -8.69 21.54 -8.90
CA HIS A 102 -8.51 20.65 -10.05
C HIS A 102 -8.70 19.16 -9.68
N VAL A 103 -8.21 18.73 -8.51
CA VAL A 103 -8.43 17.36 -8.00
C VAL A 103 -9.92 17.11 -7.76
N SER A 104 -10.62 18.06 -7.15
CA SER A 104 -12.06 17.96 -6.88
C SER A 104 -12.87 17.83 -8.17
N LYS A 105 -12.57 18.68 -9.16
CA LYS A 105 -13.18 18.61 -10.50
C LYS A 105 -12.94 17.24 -11.16
N ALA A 106 -11.72 16.71 -11.10
CA ALA A 106 -11.40 15.39 -11.63
C ALA A 106 -12.19 14.27 -10.93
N MET A 107 -12.38 14.39 -9.61
CA MET A 107 -13.13 13.42 -8.80
C MET A 107 -14.63 13.40 -9.09
N GLU A 108 -15.18 14.51 -9.58
CA GLU A 108 -16.55 14.62 -10.07
C GLU A 108 -16.67 14.00 -11.48
N GLU A 109 -15.77 14.36 -12.39
CA GLU A 109 -15.74 13.87 -13.76
C GLU A 109 -15.60 12.35 -13.85
N PHE A 110 -14.76 11.77 -12.99
CA PHE A 110 -14.51 10.32 -12.94
C PHE A 110 -15.25 9.62 -11.79
N SER A 111 -16.37 10.19 -11.33
CA SER A 111 -17.14 9.69 -10.18
C SER A 111 -17.61 8.24 -10.33
N CYS A 112 -17.91 7.78 -11.55
CA CYS A 112 -18.31 6.40 -11.83
C CYS A 112 -17.25 5.34 -11.51
N LEU A 113 -15.96 5.72 -11.42
CA LEU A 113 -14.85 4.80 -11.15
C LEU A 113 -14.56 4.59 -9.66
N ARG A 114 -15.19 5.39 -8.78
CA ARG A 114 -14.88 5.51 -7.35
C ARG A 114 -14.92 4.19 -6.58
N ASN A 115 -15.85 3.30 -6.92
CA ASN A 115 -16.15 2.11 -6.12
C ASN A 115 -15.48 0.83 -6.62
N HIS A 116 -15.08 0.76 -7.90
CA HIS A 116 -14.66 -0.50 -8.52
C HIS A 116 -13.32 -0.45 -9.24
N GLN A 117 -12.80 0.74 -9.57
CA GLN A 117 -11.62 0.88 -10.41
C GLN A 117 -10.64 1.92 -9.85
N ARG A 118 -10.27 1.78 -8.58
CA ARG A 118 -9.35 2.72 -7.90
C ARG A 118 -8.03 2.98 -8.66
N PRO A 119 -7.36 1.97 -9.26
CA PRO A 119 -6.14 2.23 -10.06
C PRO A 119 -6.44 3.05 -11.32
N VAL A 120 -7.57 2.78 -11.98
CA VAL A 120 -8.01 3.52 -13.18
C VAL A 120 -8.37 4.95 -12.82
N LEU A 121 -9.10 5.15 -11.72
CA LEU A 121 -9.43 6.48 -11.19
C LEU A 121 -8.17 7.29 -10.92
N ARG A 122 -7.18 6.74 -10.19
CA ARG A 122 -5.90 7.43 -9.94
C ARG A 122 -5.20 7.81 -11.24
N ARG A 123 -5.19 6.91 -12.23
CA ARG A 123 -4.57 7.21 -13.53
C ARG A 123 -5.32 8.29 -14.31
N LYS A 124 -6.66 8.28 -14.30
CA LYS A 124 -7.48 9.31 -14.94
C LYS A 124 -7.30 10.67 -14.28
N VAL A 125 -7.34 10.74 -12.95
CA VAL A 125 -7.07 11.99 -12.20
C VAL A 125 -5.66 12.50 -12.49
N MET A 126 -4.65 11.64 -12.48
CA MET A 126 -3.27 12.04 -12.81
C MET A 126 -3.15 12.62 -14.24
N LEU A 127 -3.78 11.99 -15.23
CA LEU A 127 -3.78 12.49 -16.62
C LEU A 127 -4.49 13.84 -16.72
N PHE A 128 -5.67 13.97 -16.10
CA PHE A 128 -6.42 15.22 -16.07
C PHE A 128 -5.61 16.36 -15.43
N LEU A 129 -4.88 16.10 -14.34
CA LEU A 129 -4.00 17.09 -13.73
C LEU A 129 -2.87 17.51 -14.68
N ARG A 130 -2.29 16.57 -15.45
CA ARG A 130 -1.27 16.88 -16.46
C ARG A 130 -1.81 17.71 -17.61
N GLU A 131 -3.04 17.43 -18.06
CA GLU A 131 -3.73 18.22 -19.09
C GLU A 131 -3.93 19.67 -18.64
N LEU A 132 -4.12 19.90 -17.34
CA LEU A 132 -4.19 21.23 -16.73
C LEU A 132 -2.81 21.83 -16.40
N GLY A 133 -1.71 21.20 -16.83
CA GLY A 133 -0.36 21.72 -16.69
C GLY A 133 0.36 21.38 -15.37
N HIS A 134 -0.24 20.55 -14.50
CA HIS A 134 0.45 20.11 -13.27
C HIS A 134 1.50 19.04 -13.57
N ASN A 135 2.65 19.11 -12.89
CA ASN A 135 3.62 18.00 -12.87
C ASN A 135 3.14 16.91 -11.91
N ALA A 136 2.08 16.20 -12.31
CA ALA A 136 1.50 15.09 -11.58
C ALA A 136 2.11 13.74 -12.01
N ALA A 137 2.33 12.80 -11.09
CA ALA A 137 2.66 11.43 -11.43
C ALA A 137 2.08 10.44 -10.42
N ILE A 138 1.96 9.18 -10.84
CA ILE A 138 1.66 8.09 -9.90
C ILE A 138 2.95 7.71 -9.19
N CYS A 139 2.91 7.73 -7.86
CA CYS A 139 3.93 7.19 -6.99
C CYS A 139 3.47 5.85 -6.43
N LYS A 140 4.37 4.87 -6.47
CA LYS A 140 4.17 3.54 -5.90
C LYS A 140 5.23 3.28 -4.85
N THR A 141 4.81 3.23 -3.58
CA THR A 141 5.67 2.78 -2.47
C THR A 141 5.65 1.27 -2.39
N LYS A 142 6.79 0.68 -2.02
CA LYS A 142 6.94 -0.73 -1.66
C LYS A 142 7.90 -0.83 -0.49
N TRP A 143 7.56 -1.65 0.49
CA TRP A 143 8.43 -1.96 1.62
C TRP A 143 8.35 -3.44 1.93
N GLU A 144 9.52 -4.01 2.25
CA GLU A 144 9.65 -5.41 2.62
C GLU A 144 9.36 -5.62 4.10
N SER A 145 9.09 -6.87 4.47
CA SER A 145 9.03 -7.22 5.88
C SER A 145 10.42 -7.10 6.49
N SER A 146 10.53 -6.35 7.58
CA SER A 146 11.74 -6.32 8.40
C SER A 146 11.49 -7.17 9.64
N GLY A 147 12.52 -7.85 10.17
CA GLY A 147 12.49 -8.70 11.37
C GLY A 147 12.08 -8.05 12.70
N GLY A 148 11.38 -6.91 12.67
CA GLY A 148 10.75 -6.24 13.80
C GLY A 148 9.28 -5.92 13.50
N GLY A 149 8.47 -6.94 13.21
CA GLY A 149 6.99 -6.87 13.19
C GLY A 149 6.34 -6.03 12.08
N LEU A 150 7.10 -5.44 11.16
CA LEU A 150 6.53 -4.70 10.02
C LEU A 150 6.21 -5.67 8.88
N THR A 151 4.92 -5.80 8.55
CA THR A 151 4.47 -6.58 7.39
C THR A 151 4.80 -5.86 6.08
N ALA A 152 5.25 -6.62 5.08
CA ALA A 152 5.48 -6.12 3.73
C ALA A 152 4.21 -5.48 3.14
N GLY A 153 4.38 -4.50 2.26
CA GLY A 153 3.24 -3.81 1.67
C GLY A 153 3.60 -2.94 0.48
N SER A 154 2.57 -2.48 -0.21
CA SER A 154 2.70 -1.50 -1.28
C SER A 154 1.51 -0.55 -1.28
N TYR A 155 1.73 0.66 -1.77
CA TYR A 155 0.69 1.67 -1.85
C TYR A 155 0.88 2.57 -3.06
N GLU A 156 -0.23 3.10 -3.58
CA GLU A 156 -0.23 3.97 -4.76
C GLU A 156 -0.98 5.27 -4.46
N PHE A 157 -0.33 6.39 -4.76
CA PHE A 157 -0.87 7.73 -4.62
C PHE A 157 -0.41 8.60 -5.80
N ILE A 158 -0.96 9.81 -5.90
CA ILE A 158 -0.53 10.79 -6.89
C ILE A 158 0.39 11.79 -6.19
N ASP A 159 1.52 12.10 -6.79
CA ASP A 159 2.36 13.20 -6.34
C ASP A 159 2.31 14.36 -7.34
N VAL A 160 2.37 15.58 -6.82
CA VAL A 160 2.37 16.78 -7.66
C VAL A 160 3.51 17.70 -7.24
N VAL A 161 4.38 18.02 -8.19
CA VAL A 161 5.51 18.92 -7.98
C VAL A 161 5.12 20.32 -8.46
N VAL A 162 5.09 21.27 -7.53
CA VAL A 162 4.80 22.68 -7.79
C VAL A 162 6.09 23.47 -7.61
N GLN A 163 6.54 24.13 -8.68
CA GLN A 163 7.68 25.04 -8.57
C GLN A 163 7.27 26.25 -7.74
N SER A 164 8.03 26.53 -6.67
CA SER A 164 7.84 27.76 -5.91
C SER A 164 8.35 28.93 -6.73
N LYS A 165 7.59 30.03 -6.77
CA LYS A 165 8.04 31.28 -7.41
C LYS A 165 9.10 32.01 -6.57
N SER A 166 9.19 31.70 -5.27
CA SER A 166 10.02 32.43 -4.29
C SER A 166 11.24 31.66 -3.80
N SER A 167 11.41 30.39 -4.20
CA SER A 167 12.52 29.55 -3.76
C SER A 167 12.90 28.56 -4.85
N ALA A 168 14.19 28.23 -4.97
CA ALA A 168 14.65 27.11 -5.78
C ALA A 168 14.10 25.75 -5.30
N LEU A 169 13.48 25.70 -4.11
CA LEU A 169 12.85 24.51 -3.56
C LEU A 169 11.52 24.20 -4.27
N GLN A 170 11.43 22.98 -4.78
CA GLN A 170 10.20 22.42 -5.33
C GLN A 170 9.29 21.99 -4.17
N ASN A 171 8.05 22.47 -4.17
CA ASN A 171 7.05 22.00 -3.22
C ASN A 171 6.40 20.73 -3.77
N ARG A 172 6.37 19.67 -2.96
CA ARG A 172 5.76 18.40 -3.33
C ARG A 172 4.48 18.17 -2.53
N TYR A 173 3.41 17.90 -3.25
CA TYR A 173 2.11 17.58 -2.69
C TYR A 173 1.81 16.09 -2.88
N VAL A 174 1.22 15.49 -1.86
CA VAL A 174 0.63 14.16 -1.91
C VAL A 174 -0.86 14.31 -2.15
N VAL A 175 -1.38 13.55 -3.12
CA VAL A 175 -2.79 13.47 -3.47
C VAL A 175 -3.24 12.02 -3.28
N ASP A 176 -4.13 11.81 -2.30
CA ASP A 176 -4.74 10.51 -2.01
C ASP A 176 -6.26 10.61 -2.14
N LEU A 177 -6.83 9.83 -3.05
CA LEU A 177 -8.24 9.92 -3.45
C LEU A 177 -9.19 9.16 -2.52
N ASP A 178 -8.67 8.41 -1.55
CA ASP A 178 -9.43 7.59 -0.60
C ASP A 178 -8.79 7.57 0.79
N PHE A 179 -8.32 8.74 1.24
CA PHE A 179 -7.47 8.89 2.42
C PHE A 179 -8.15 8.46 3.73
N ALA A 180 -9.35 8.99 4.03
CA ALA A 180 -10.07 8.68 5.27
C ALA A 180 -10.32 7.17 5.46
N SER A 181 -10.60 6.44 4.37
CA SER A 181 -10.82 4.98 4.42
C SER A 181 -9.60 4.22 4.96
N GLN A 182 -8.39 4.77 4.80
CA GLN A 182 -7.14 4.19 5.28
C GLN A 182 -7.03 4.19 6.81
N PHE A 183 -8.00 4.78 7.53
CA PHE A 183 -8.04 4.88 9.00
C PHE A 183 -9.30 4.28 9.61
N GLU A 184 -10.19 3.67 8.85
CA GLU A 184 -11.35 2.96 9.43
C GLU A 184 -10.92 1.75 10.26
N ILE A 185 -11.37 1.65 11.51
CA ILE A 185 -11.08 0.52 12.42
C ILE A 185 -12.37 -0.16 12.87
N ALA A 186 -12.26 -1.41 13.32
CA ALA A 186 -13.38 -2.12 13.93
C ALA A 186 -13.70 -1.55 15.33
N ARG A 187 -15.00 -1.42 15.63
CA ARG A 187 -15.51 -0.98 16.95
C ARG A 187 -14.86 0.33 17.46
N PRO A 188 -14.84 1.41 16.67
CA PRO A 188 -14.22 2.66 17.08
C PRO A 188 -14.96 3.28 18.29
N THR A 189 -14.23 4.02 19.13
CA THR A 189 -14.85 4.89 20.14
C THR A 189 -15.54 6.08 19.48
N SER A 190 -16.48 6.71 20.19
CA SER A 190 -17.15 7.93 19.70
C SER A 190 -16.16 9.07 19.46
N GLN A 191 -15.13 9.20 20.31
CA GLN A 191 -14.05 10.18 20.12
C GLN A 191 -13.26 9.90 18.84
N TYR A 192 -12.92 8.63 18.57
CA TYR A 192 -12.22 8.27 17.34
C TYR A 192 -13.06 8.53 16.10
N LEU A 193 -14.36 8.21 16.14
CA LEU A 193 -15.29 8.50 15.05
C LEU A 193 -15.36 9.99 14.74
N LYS A 194 -15.43 10.87 15.75
CA LYS A 194 -15.41 12.32 15.55
C LYS A 194 -14.16 12.79 14.82
N LEU A 195 -12.99 12.30 15.22
CA LEU A 195 -11.72 12.60 14.55
C LEU A 195 -11.72 12.09 13.10
N LEU A 196 -12.20 10.86 12.87
CA LEU A 196 -12.27 10.26 11.54
C LEU A 196 -13.19 11.05 10.60
N HIS A 197 -14.31 11.57 11.10
CA HIS A 197 -15.23 12.43 10.34
C HIS A 197 -14.63 13.78 9.93
N HIS A 198 -13.57 14.22 10.60
CA HIS A 198 -12.83 15.42 10.22
C HIS A 198 -11.75 15.15 9.18
N LEU A 199 -11.37 13.89 8.94
CA LEU A 199 -10.42 13.60 7.88
C LEU A 199 -11.00 13.87 6.48
N PRO A 200 -10.21 14.45 5.58
CA PRO A 200 -10.65 14.64 4.20
C PRO A 200 -10.70 13.28 3.51
N ARG A 201 -11.79 13.02 2.78
CA ARG A 201 -11.90 11.82 1.95
C ARG A 201 -10.85 11.82 0.84
N VAL A 202 -10.59 12.99 0.26
CA VAL A 202 -9.52 13.24 -0.71
C VAL A 202 -8.51 14.14 -0.05
N PHE A 203 -7.32 13.61 0.23
CA PHE A 203 -6.23 14.39 0.80
C PHE A 203 -5.43 15.05 -0.32
N VAL A 204 -5.14 16.34 -0.18
CA VAL A 204 -4.19 17.10 -1.00
C VAL A 204 -3.39 17.97 -0.04
N GLY A 205 -2.11 17.66 0.16
CA GLY A 205 -1.31 18.37 1.15
C GLY A 205 0.17 18.05 1.06
N LYS A 206 0.97 18.74 1.87
CA LYS A 206 2.42 18.51 1.91
C LYS A 206 2.77 17.26 2.73
N SER A 207 4.00 16.78 2.56
CA SER A 207 4.53 15.64 3.31
C SER A 207 4.52 15.86 4.81
N GLU A 208 4.77 17.09 5.26
CA GLU A 208 4.90 17.42 6.68
C GLU A 208 3.53 17.34 7.39
N ASP A 209 2.50 17.90 6.75
CA ASP A 209 1.12 17.86 7.22
C ASP A 209 0.63 16.40 7.26
N LEU A 210 0.86 15.67 6.18
CA LEU A 210 0.46 14.26 6.07
C LEU A 210 1.13 13.41 7.17
N LYS A 211 2.42 13.59 7.41
CA LYS A 211 3.17 12.85 8.43
C LYS A 211 2.61 13.11 9.84
N THR A 212 2.20 14.36 10.10
CA THR A 212 1.59 14.77 11.37
C THR A 212 0.20 14.18 11.54
N ILE A 213 -0.65 14.28 10.51
CA ILE A 213 -2.00 13.70 10.51
C ILE A 213 -1.94 12.19 10.73
N VAL A 214 -1.09 11.48 9.96
CA VAL A 214 -0.92 10.01 10.05
C VAL A 214 -0.48 9.60 11.46
N ARG A 215 0.44 10.34 12.10
CA ARG A 215 0.84 10.10 13.49
C ARG A 215 -0.33 10.21 14.44
N SER A 216 -0.98 11.37 14.45
CA SER A 216 -2.04 11.66 15.41
C SER A 216 -3.22 10.70 15.31
N ILE A 217 -3.66 10.35 14.10
CA ILE A 217 -4.78 9.41 13.94
C ILE A 217 -4.38 7.96 14.23
N SER A 218 -3.12 7.56 13.99
CA SER A 218 -2.64 6.23 14.38
C SER A 218 -2.65 6.08 15.91
N ASP A 219 -2.24 7.12 16.63
CA ASP A 219 -2.25 7.13 18.10
C ASP A 219 -3.68 7.13 18.64
N ALA A 220 -4.59 7.88 18.02
CA ALA A 220 -6.01 7.85 18.35
C ALA A 220 -6.63 6.46 18.08
N ALA A 221 -6.23 5.78 17.01
CA ALA A 221 -6.68 4.42 16.69
C ALA A 221 -6.19 3.43 17.75
N LYS A 222 -4.92 3.53 18.16
CA LYS A 222 -4.33 2.72 19.24
C LYS A 222 -5.12 2.87 20.54
N ARG A 223 -5.40 4.11 20.95
CA ARG A 223 -6.21 4.40 22.16
C ARG A 223 -7.63 3.84 22.05
N SER A 224 -8.28 4.04 20.91
CA SER A 224 -9.62 3.53 20.65
C SER A 224 -9.70 2.01 20.81
N LEU A 225 -8.79 1.26 20.15
CA LEU A 225 -8.79 -0.19 20.23
C LEU A 225 -8.42 -0.69 21.63
N LYS A 226 -7.40 -0.08 22.27
CA LYS A 226 -7.00 -0.44 23.64
C LYS A 226 -8.15 -0.27 24.64
N SER A 227 -8.93 0.81 24.54
CA SER A 227 -10.13 1.03 25.38
C SER A 227 -11.26 0.02 25.16
N ARG A 228 -11.17 -0.77 24.09
CA ARG A 228 -12.11 -1.84 23.73
C ARG A 228 -11.49 -3.23 23.90
N GLU A 229 -10.33 -3.33 24.56
CA GLU A 229 -9.60 -4.58 24.75
C GLU A 229 -9.23 -5.26 23.42
N LEU A 230 -8.97 -4.45 22.38
CA LEU A 230 -8.52 -4.89 21.06
C LEU A 230 -7.08 -4.45 20.83
N SER A 231 -6.25 -5.34 20.28
CA SER A 231 -4.90 -4.97 19.84
C SER A 231 -4.91 -4.27 18.48
N LEU A 232 -3.93 -3.39 18.25
CA LEU A 232 -3.80 -2.61 17.03
C LEU A 232 -3.15 -3.47 15.93
N PRO A 233 -3.86 -3.82 14.83
CA PRO A 233 -3.30 -4.68 13.80
C PRO A 233 -2.05 -4.05 13.13
N PRO A 234 -1.11 -4.86 12.60
CA PRO A 234 0.15 -4.37 12.05
C PRO A 234 -0.02 -3.27 10.99
N TRP A 235 -1.01 -3.42 10.12
CA TRP A 235 -1.30 -2.46 9.04
C TRP A 235 -1.94 -1.14 9.51
N ARG A 236 -2.24 -1.00 10.81
CA ARG A 236 -2.72 0.24 11.44
C ARG A 236 -1.68 0.85 12.39
N LYS A 237 -0.55 0.17 12.63
CA LYS A 237 0.58 0.75 13.36
C LYS A 237 1.14 1.96 12.59
N ASN A 238 1.61 2.96 13.34
CA ASN A 238 2.07 4.20 12.71
C ASN A 238 3.17 3.97 11.67
N ARG A 239 4.16 3.11 11.97
CA ARG A 239 5.25 2.79 11.05
C ARG A 239 4.74 2.27 9.70
N TYR A 240 3.78 1.34 9.71
CA TYR A 240 3.17 0.81 8.50
C TYR A 240 2.42 1.91 7.73
N MET A 241 1.64 2.72 8.45
CA MET A 241 0.86 3.80 7.85
C MET A 241 1.76 4.86 7.21
N GLN A 242 2.85 5.27 7.87
CA GLN A 242 3.82 6.20 7.29
C GLN A 242 4.44 5.65 6.00
N ASN A 243 4.79 4.35 5.95
CA ASN A 243 5.41 3.74 4.78
C ASN A 243 4.53 3.79 3.51
N LYS A 244 3.20 3.85 3.66
CA LYS A 244 2.29 4.03 2.50
C LYS A 244 2.65 5.24 1.66
N TRP A 245 3.04 6.36 2.28
CA TRP A 245 3.33 7.61 1.58
C TRP A 245 4.81 8.00 1.59
N PHE A 246 5.59 7.50 2.56
CA PHE A 246 6.98 7.90 2.78
C PHE A 246 8.00 6.78 2.61
N GLY A 247 7.56 5.56 2.30
CA GLY A 247 8.46 4.46 1.98
C GLY A 247 9.23 4.69 0.67
N PRO A 248 10.23 3.83 0.36
CA PRO A 248 10.87 3.83 -0.95
C PRO A 248 9.81 3.73 -2.05
N TYR A 249 9.88 4.63 -3.04
CA TYR A 249 8.86 4.72 -4.07
C TYR A 249 9.43 4.90 -5.46
N LEU A 250 8.68 4.41 -6.44
CA LEU A 250 8.88 4.69 -7.86
C LEU A 250 7.88 5.76 -8.31
N ARG A 251 8.37 6.77 -9.02
CA ARG A 251 7.54 7.83 -9.62
C ARG A 251 7.40 7.59 -11.11
N THR A 252 6.18 7.67 -11.62
CA THR A 252 5.92 7.49 -13.05
C THR A 252 6.45 8.69 -13.86
N VAL A 253 7.66 8.55 -14.39
CA VAL A 253 8.31 9.49 -15.30
C VAL A 253 7.87 9.20 -16.75
N ASN A 254 6.59 9.31 -17.08
CA ASN A 254 6.25 9.45 -18.50
C ASN A 254 6.59 10.89 -18.90
N PRO A 255 7.63 11.13 -19.72
CA PRO A 255 7.88 12.45 -20.27
C PRO A 255 6.65 12.83 -21.09
N LEU A 256 6.04 13.97 -20.78
CA LEU A 256 5.28 14.68 -21.80
C LEU A 256 6.27 14.93 -22.96
N PRO A 257 5.89 14.78 -24.24
CA PRO A 257 6.77 15.13 -25.34
C PRO A 257 7.00 16.63 -25.32
N THR A 258 7.99 17.06 -24.55
CA THR A 258 8.59 18.38 -24.67
C THR A 258 9.40 18.32 -25.96
N ASN A 259 9.00 19.09 -26.98
CA ASN A 259 9.75 19.32 -28.21
C ASN A 259 11.05 20.11 -27.92
N SER A 260 11.93 19.56 -27.07
CA SER A 260 13.30 20.04 -26.90
C SER A 260 14.20 19.09 -27.66
N PHE A 261 14.66 19.54 -28.84
CA PHE A 261 15.75 18.90 -29.57
C PHE A 261 17.02 18.95 -28.73
N THR A 262 17.35 17.84 -28.08
CA THR A 262 18.70 17.56 -27.58
C THR A 262 19.02 16.09 -27.85
N PRO A 263 20.21 15.77 -28.39
CA PRO A 263 20.56 14.41 -28.74
C PRO A 263 20.78 13.56 -27.47
N PRO A 264 20.36 12.28 -27.46
CA PRO A 264 20.53 11.41 -26.30
C PRO A 264 22.01 11.05 -26.11
N PRO A 265 22.50 10.92 -24.85
CA PRO A 265 23.79 10.31 -24.58
C PRO A 265 23.75 8.81 -24.92
N SER A 266 24.88 8.29 -25.41
CA SER A 266 25.05 6.92 -25.88
C SER A 266 24.75 5.88 -24.79
N VAL A 267 23.59 5.26 -24.89
CA VAL A 267 23.22 4.05 -24.13
C VAL A 267 23.66 2.81 -24.89
N ASN A 268 24.38 1.93 -24.19
CA ASN A 268 24.78 0.61 -24.66
C ASN A 268 23.58 -0.16 -25.22
N VAL A 269 23.62 -0.42 -26.52
CA VAL A 269 22.59 -1.18 -27.24
C VAL A 269 22.67 -2.64 -26.79
N VAL A 270 21.74 -3.07 -25.92
CA VAL A 270 21.50 -4.50 -25.69
C VAL A 270 20.78 -5.05 -26.92
N LYS A 271 21.50 -5.82 -27.73
CA LYS A 271 20.98 -6.46 -28.94
C LYS A 271 20.21 -7.73 -28.54
N CYS A 272 18.90 -7.60 -28.32
CA CYS A 272 18.03 -8.77 -28.21
C CYS A 272 17.92 -9.45 -29.59
N ARG A 273 18.66 -10.56 -29.77
CA ARG A 273 18.53 -11.41 -30.96
C ARG A 273 17.23 -12.21 -30.84
N ARG A 274 16.26 -11.90 -31.70
CA ARG A 274 15.04 -12.70 -31.84
C ARG A 274 15.43 -14.08 -32.37
N VAL A 275 15.22 -15.13 -31.60
CA VAL A 275 15.35 -16.53 -32.05
C VAL A 275 14.01 -16.90 -32.68
N GLY A 276 13.93 -16.88 -34.01
CA GLY A 276 12.81 -17.48 -34.74
C GLY A 276 13.08 -18.97 -34.92
N PHE A 277 12.08 -19.81 -34.68
CA PHE A 277 12.09 -21.20 -35.12
C PHE A 277 11.88 -21.21 -36.64
N GLU A 278 12.79 -21.84 -37.37
CA GLU A 278 12.62 -22.08 -38.81
C GLU A 278 11.76 -23.33 -39.02
N ASP A 279 10.54 -23.13 -39.52
CA ASP A 279 9.74 -24.21 -40.08
C ASP A 279 10.25 -24.53 -41.49
N ALA A 280 11.18 -25.47 -41.56
CA ALA A 280 11.55 -26.12 -42.80
C ALA A 280 10.52 -27.21 -43.15
N VAL A 281 9.50 -26.89 -43.94
CA VAL A 281 8.83 -27.88 -44.78
C VAL A 281 8.73 -27.34 -46.20
N ASN A 282 9.72 -27.76 -46.99
CA ASN A 282 9.81 -27.56 -48.42
C ASN A 282 8.84 -28.53 -49.11
N GLY A 283 7.80 -28.01 -49.78
CA GLY A 283 6.74 -28.82 -50.40
C GLY A 283 6.13 -28.15 -51.63
N ARG A 284 6.95 -28.01 -52.68
CA ARG A 284 6.64 -28.05 -54.12
C ARG A 284 5.26 -27.59 -54.68
N LEU A 285 5.39 -26.78 -55.75
CA LEU A 285 4.57 -26.71 -56.99
C LEU A 285 3.22 -25.96 -56.86
N PHE A 286 2.74 -25.09 -57.77
CA PHE A 286 2.99 -24.88 -59.21
C PHE A 286 2.84 -23.38 -59.57
N VAL A 287 3.53 -22.99 -60.65
CA VAL A 287 3.37 -21.76 -61.44
C VAL A 287 2.13 -21.89 -62.35
N ARG A 288 1.36 -20.82 -62.54
CA ARG A 288 1.10 -20.23 -63.88
C ARG A 288 0.25 -18.96 -63.85
N THR A 289 0.85 -17.92 -64.45
CA THR A 289 0.32 -16.78 -65.23
C THR A 289 -0.93 -16.07 -64.74
#